data_AF-A0A2N1U5G1-F1
#
_entry.id   AF-A0A2N1U5G1-F1
#
_cell.length_a   1.000
_cell.length_b   1.000
_cell.length_c   1.000
_cell.angle_alpha   90.00
_cell.angle_beta   90.00
_cell.angle_gamma   90.00
#
_symmetry.space_group_name_H-M   'P 1'
#
loop_
_entity.id
_entity.type
_entity.pdbx_description
1 polymer ?
#
loop_
_entity_poly.entity_id
_entity_poly.type
_entity_poly.pdbx_seq_one_letter_code
_entity_poly.pdbx_strand_id
1 'polypeptide(L)'
;MEGHDIIVLKQRELKRLHVIHKALDEALKQAEAAEMLSLSDRQIRRIIKKARVVKEMRLKGIKSIEEANKFLASYLPLYNRKFAVNPKEKEDIHRDILSMRI
;
A
#
# COMPACT_ATOMS: atom_id res chain seq x y z
N MET A 1 -14.49 -24.27 9.00
CA MET A 1 -13.03 -24.29 8.74
C MET A 1 -12.82 -24.62 7.28
N GLU A 2 -12.04 -23.75 6.64
CA GLU A 2 -11.29 -23.97 5.40
C GLU A 2 -12.10 -24.31 4.14
N GLY A 3 -12.80 -23.30 3.62
CA GLY A 3 -12.85 -23.14 2.18
C GLY A 3 -11.46 -22.69 1.75
N HIS A 4 -10.68 -23.56 1.14
CA HIS A 4 -9.47 -23.13 0.46
C HIS A 4 -9.90 -22.11 -0.60
N ASP A 5 -9.59 -20.83 -0.34
CA ASP A 5 -9.56 -19.79 -1.35
C ASP A 5 -8.47 -20.16 -2.37
N ILE A 6 -8.74 -21.16 -3.20
CA ILE A 6 -7.95 -21.45 -4.38
C ILE A 6 -8.29 -20.34 -5.37
N ILE A 7 -7.71 -19.16 -5.13
CA ILE A 7 -7.68 -18.10 -6.12
C ILE A 7 -6.76 -18.63 -7.21
N VAL A 8 -7.35 -19.14 -8.30
CA VAL A 8 -6.61 -19.52 -9.51
C VAL A 8 -6.10 -18.24 -10.14
N LEU A 9 -4.94 -17.79 -9.65
CA LEU A 9 -4.27 -16.62 -10.17
C LEU A 9 -3.78 -16.93 -11.58
N LYS A 10 -4.10 -16.04 -12.52
CA LYS A 10 -3.50 -16.11 -13.85
C LYS A 10 -2.00 -15.89 -13.73
N GLN A 11 -1.20 -16.46 -14.63
CA GLN A 11 0.27 -16.32 -14.64
C GLN A 11 0.76 -14.86 -14.53
N ARG A 12 0.00 -13.91 -15.09
CA ARG A 12 0.27 -12.46 -14.98
C ARG A 12 0.17 -11.94 -13.54
N GLU A 13 -0.81 -12.41 -12.78
CA GLU A 13 -1.04 -12.00 -11.40
C GLU A 13 0.03 -12.57 -10.46
N LEU A 14 0.43 -13.83 -10.68
CA LEU A 14 1.55 -14.44 -9.99
C LEU A 14 2.86 -13.70 -10.25
N LYS A 15 3.16 -13.38 -11.52
CA LYS A 15 4.34 -12.58 -11.88
C LYS A 15 4.32 -11.21 -11.18
N ARG A 16 3.16 -10.55 -11.18
CA ARG A 16 2.99 -9.25 -10.51
C ARG A 16 3.27 -9.34 -9.02
N LEU A 17 2.69 -10.33 -8.34
CA LEU A 17 2.90 -10.54 -6.92
C LEU A 17 4.38 -10.78 -6.60
N HIS A 18 5.04 -11.65 -7.36
CA HIS A 18 6.46 -11.96 -7.22
C HIS A 18 7.36 -10.73 -7.35
N VAL A 19 7.16 -9.92 -8.40
CA VAL A 19 7.95 -8.71 -8.63
C VAL A 19 7.76 -7.70 -7.49
N ILE A 20 6.53 -7.54 -6.99
CA ILE A 20 6.25 -6.63 -5.87
C ILE A 20 6.96 -7.10 -4.60
N HIS A 21 6.93 -8.40 -4.29
CA HIS A 21 7.63 -8.93 -3.11
C HIS A 21 9.14 -8.74 -3.21
N LYS A 22 9.75 -9.06 -4.37
CA LYS A 22 11.18 -8.82 -4.58
C LYS A 22 11.58 -7.35 -4.42
N ALA A 23 10.79 -6.44 -4.95
CA ALA A 23 11.04 -5.00 -4.81
C ALA A 23 10.80 -4.51 -3.36
N LEU A 24 9.88 -5.13 -2.62
CA LEU A 24 9.64 -4.84 -1.21
C LEU A 24 10.79 -5.31 -0.32
N ASP A 25 11.38 -6.47 -0.65
CA ASP A 25 12.50 -7.11 0.03
C ASP A 25 13.87 -6.58 -0.45
N GLU A 26 13.87 -5.48 -1.21
CA GLU A 26 15.06 -4.78 -1.70
C GLU A 26 15.97 -5.62 -2.61
N ALA A 27 15.48 -6.77 -3.07
CA ALA A 27 16.14 -7.66 -4.02
C ALA A 27 15.97 -7.22 -5.50
N LEU A 28 15.17 -6.19 -5.75
CA LEU A 28 14.90 -5.64 -7.09
C LEU A 28 14.74 -4.12 -6.99
N LYS A 29 15.32 -3.36 -7.93
CA LYS A 29 15.13 -1.91 -7.96
C LYS A 29 13.71 -1.55 -8.39
N GLN A 30 13.19 -0.43 -7.88
CA GLN A 30 11.84 0.03 -8.21
C GLN A 30 11.67 0.36 -9.70
N ALA A 31 12.72 0.86 -10.36
CA ALA A 31 12.73 1.14 -11.79
C ALA A 31 12.63 -0.14 -12.63
N GLU A 32 13.38 -1.18 -12.26
CA GLU A 32 13.31 -2.50 -12.91
C GLU A 32 11.93 -3.13 -12.71
N ALA A 33 11.36 -3.00 -11.50
CA ALA A 33 9.99 -3.46 -11.23
C ALA A 33 8.93 -2.69 -12.05
N ALA A 34 9.14 -1.40 -12.27
CA ALA A 34 8.28 -0.55 -13.10
C ALA A 34 8.29 -1.02 -14.56
N GLU A 35 9.46 -1.28 -15.12
CA GLU A 35 9.63 -1.82 -16.46
C GLU A 35 8.97 -3.20 -16.61
N MET A 36 9.26 -4.14 -15.70
CA MET A 36 8.72 -5.51 -15.75
C MET A 36 7.19 -5.60 -15.67
N LEU A 37 6.55 -4.60 -15.04
CA LEU A 37 5.10 -4.54 -14.86
C LEU A 37 4.43 -3.53 -15.79
N SER A 38 5.20 -2.81 -16.63
CA SER A 38 4.71 -1.72 -17.48
C SER A 38 3.92 -0.67 -16.68
N LEU A 39 4.44 -0.32 -15.51
CA LEU A 39 3.88 0.69 -14.61
C LEU A 39 4.84 1.86 -14.47
N SER A 40 4.33 3.02 -14.07
CA SER A 40 5.20 4.14 -13.68
C SER A 40 5.89 3.88 -12.34
N ASP A 41 7.09 4.44 -12.17
CA ASP A 41 7.81 4.48 -10.89
C ASP A 41 6.91 4.96 -9.73
N ARG A 42 6.04 5.94 -9.98
CA ARG A 42 5.10 6.46 -8.98
C ARG A 42 4.09 5.38 -8.55
N GLN A 43 3.55 4.63 -9.50
CA GLN A 43 2.63 3.53 -9.20
C GLN A 43 3.33 2.42 -8.42
N ILE A 44 4.55 2.02 -8.81
CA ILE A 44 5.34 1.02 -8.08
C ILE A 44 5.63 1.48 -6.66
N ARG A 45 6.12 2.72 -6.47
CA ARG A 45 6.37 3.30 -5.13
C ARG A 45 5.13 3.25 -4.26
N ARG A 46 3.96 3.60 -4.81
CA ARG A 46 2.68 3.58 -4.09
C ARG A 46 2.29 2.15 -3.69
N ILE A 47 2.44 1.18 -4.60
CA ILE A 47 2.14 -0.23 -4.34
C ILE A 47 3.06 -0.77 -3.24
N ILE A 48 4.37 -0.55 -3.34
CA ILE A 48 5.36 -1.01 -2.36
C ILE A 48 5.08 -0.41 -0.98
N LYS A 49 4.78 0.89 -0.89
CA LYS A 49 4.41 1.55 0.37
C LYS A 49 3.23 0.85 1.05
N LYS A 50 2.17 0.51 0.30
CA LYS A 50 1.01 -0.21 0.84
C LYS A 50 1.36 -1.64 1.24
N ALA A 51 2.10 -2.36 0.39
CA ALA A 51 2.53 -3.74 0.67
C ALA A 51 3.41 -3.85 1.91
N ARG A 52 4.21 -2.81 2.21
CA ARG A 52 5.01 -2.74 3.43
C ARG A 52 4.17 -2.76 4.71
N VAL A 53 3.07 -1.98 4.75
CA VAL A 53 2.17 -1.97 5.92
C VAL A 53 1.57 -3.36 6.17
N VAL A 54 1.12 -4.02 5.10
CA VAL A 54 0.56 -5.38 5.18
C VAL A 54 1.63 -6.39 5.64
N LYS A 55 2.87 -6.26 5.15
CA LYS A 55 3.99 -7.10 5.60
C LYS A 55 4.25 -6.94 7.09
N GLU A 56 4.28 -5.72 7.61
CA GLU A 56 4.44 -5.44 9.05
C GLU A 56 3.30 -6.06 9.89
N MET A 57 2.06 -5.92 9.43
CA MET A 57 0.91 -6.55 10.11
C MET A 57 1.05 -8.07 10.16
N ARG A 58 1.45 -8.68 9.03
CA ARG A 58 1.68 -10.13 8.94
C ARG A 58 2.81 -10.59 9.86
N LEU A 59 3.93 -9.86 9.91
CA LEU A 59 5.06 -10.16 10.79
C LEU A 59 4.69 -10.06 12.28
N LYS A 60 3.76 -9.18 12.63
CA LYS A 60 3.20 -9.07 13.99
C LYS A 60 2.10 -10.09 14.28
N GLY A 61 1.74 -10.94 13.33
CA GLY A 61 0.71 -11.97 13.50
C GLY A 61 -0.70 -11.43 13.66
N ILE A 62 -0.97 -10.20 13.19
CA ILE A 62 -2.30 -9.56 13.27
C ILE A 62 -3.27 -10.34 12.37
N LYS A 63 -4.42 -10.75 12.93
CA LYS A 63 -5.42 -11.57 12.22
C LYS A 63 -6.84 -10.98 12.26
N SER A 64 -7.05 -9.90 13.02
CA SER A 64 -8.35 -9.24 13.15
C SER A 64 -8.31 -7.77 12.74
N ILE A 65 -9.48 -7.22 12.41
CA ILE A 65 -9.62 -5.80 12.04
C ILE A 65 -9.34 -4.92 13.25
N GLU A 66 -9.77 -5.34 14.44
CA GLU A 66 -9.56 -4.62 15.70
C GLU A 66 -8.07 -4.47 16.01
N GLU A 67 -7.31 -5.56 15.93
CA GLU A 67 -5.85 -5.55 16.10
C GLU A 67 -5.16 -4.70 15.02
N ALA A 68 -5.63 -4.78 13.78
CA ALA A 68 -5.08 -3.98 12.68
C ALA A 68 -5.29 -2.47 12.92
N ASN A 69 -6.46 -2.05 13.38
CA ASN A 69 -6.75 -0.66 13.72
C ASN A 69 -5.88 -0.17 14.90
N LYS A 70 -5.70 -1.00 15.94
CA LYS A 70 -4.80 -0.70 17.06
C LYS A 70 -3.35 -0.54 16.59
N PHE A 71 -2.89 -1.40 15.70
CA PHE A 71 -1.57 -1.26 15.08
C PHE A 71 -1.45 0.04 14.28
N LEU A 72 -2.45 0.35 13.44
CA LEU A 72 -2.45 1.55 12.60
C LEU A 72 -2.37 2.84 13.42
N ALA A 73 -3.04 2.90 14.57
CA ALA A 73 -2.97 4.05 15.48
C ALA A 73 -1.52 4.34 15.94
N SER A 74 -0.73 3.29 16.20
CA SER A 74 0.69 3.43 16.55
C SER A 74 1.61 3.65 15.33
N TYR A 75 1.25 3.07 14.18
CA TYR A 75 2.09 3.07 12.98
C TYR A 75 2.00 4.38 12.20
N LEU A 76 0.81 4.95 12.07
CA LEU A 76 0.56 6.15 11.25
C LEU A 76 1.40 7.36 11.68
N PRO A 77 1.59 7.68 12.98
CA PRO A 77 2.45 8.79 13.38
C PRO A 77 3.91 8.61 12.94
N LEU A 78 4.45 7.39 13.07
CA LEU A 78 5.82 7.05 12.65
C LEU A 78 5.94 7.15 11.12
N TYR A 79 4.95 6.66 10.40
CA TYR A 79 4.89 6.72 8.95
C TYR A 79 4.80 8.17 8.45
N ASN A 80 3.91 8.97 9.05
CA ASN A 80 3.73 10.37 8.70
C ASN A 80 5.00 11.18 9.00
N ARG A 81 5.72 10.92 10.08
CA ARG A 81 7.02 11.58 10.34
C ARG A 81 8.01 11.39 9.20
N LYS A 82 7.99 10.25 8.52
CA LYS A 82 8.93 9.93 7.42
C LYS A 82 8.43 10.40 6.05
N PHE A 83 7.13 10.38 5.82
CA PHE A 83 6.57 10.52 4.46
C PHE A 83 5.51 11.61 4.31
N ALA A 84 5.02 12.20 5.40
CA ALA A 84 4.10 13.32 5.32
C ALA A 84 4.82 14.53 4.74
N VAL A 85 4.12 15.24 3.88
CA VAL A 85 4.55 16.51 3.31
C VAL A 85 3.51 17.52 3.78
N ASN A 86 3.97 18.60 4.42
CA ASN A 86 3.07 19.67 4.79
C ASN A 86 2.51 20.30 3.51
N PRO A 87 1.20 20.59 3.45
CA PRO A 87 0.64 21.28 2.32
C PRO A 87 1.30 22.66 2.19
N LYS A 88 1.45 23.14 0.95
CA LYS A 88 2.07 24.43 0.68
C LYS A 88 1.26 25.56 1.31
N GLU A 89 -0.04 25.52 1.10
CA GLU A 89 -1.02 26.42 1.70
C GLU A 89 -1.88 25.63 2.68
N LYS A 90 -2.26 26.24 3.81
CA LYS A 90 -3.09 25.57 4.83
C LYS A 90 -4.59 25.64 4.54
N GLU A 91 -4.97 26.46 3.56
CA GLU A 91 -6.35 26.68 3.17
C GLU A 91 -6.91 25.43 2.48
N ASP A 92 -8.13 25.07 2.85
CA ASP A 92 -8.85 23.99 2.18
C ASP A 92 -9.30 24.48 0.80
N ILE A 93 -8.61 24.02 -0.24
CA ILE A 93 -8.92 24.31 -1.64
C ILE A 93 -9.91 23.30 -2.25
N HIS A 94 -10.38 22.32 -1.47
CA HIS A 94 -11.33 21.34 -1.96
C HIS A 94 -12.68 22.00 -2.24
N ARG A 95 -13.33 21.58 -3.33
CA ARG A 95 -14.70 22.00 -3.61
C ARG A 95 -15.62 21.42 -2.54
N ASP A 96 -16.38 22.29 -1.86
CA ASP A 96 -17.44 21.83 -0.97
C ASP A 96 -18.51 21.07 -1.78
N ILE A 97 -18.68 19.79 -1.46
CA ILE A 97 -19.65 18.91 -2.09
C ILE A 97 -21.04 19.04 -1.45
N LEU A 98 -21.14 19.62 -0.26
CA LEU A 98 -22.41 19.79 0.48
C LEU A 98 -23.15 21.06 0.04
N SER A 99 -22.43 22.06 -0.46
CA SER A 99 -23.04 23.28 -1.05
C SER A 99 -23.69 23.03 -2.41
N MET A 100 -23.51 21.85 -3.01
CA MET A 100 -24.09 21.41 -4.28
C MET A 100 -25.29 20.48 -4.08
N ARG A 101 -26.13 20.75 -3.08
CA ARG A 101 -27.45 20.12 -2.99
C ARG A 101 -28.39 20.82 -3.98
N ILE A 102 -28.50 20.26 -5.18
CA ILE A 102 -29.61 20.49 -6.12
C ILE A 102 -30.77 19.59 -5.71
#